data_AF-A0A2V7D432-F1
#
_entry.id   AF-A0A2V7D432-F1
#
_cell.length_a   1.000
_cell.length_b   1.000
_cell.length_c   1.000
_cell.angle_alpha   90.00
_cell.angle_beta   90.00
_cell.angle_gamma   90.00
#
_symmetry.space_group_name_H-M   'P 1'
#
loop_
_entity.id
_entity.type
_entity.pdbx_description
1 polymer ?
#
loop_
_entity_poly.entity_id
_entity_poly.type
_entity_poly.pdbx_seq_one_letter_code
_entity_poly.pdbx_strand_id
1 'polypeptide(L)'
;PRVPDVLRVDRSGPGSAGGSRRVYFGPDLGWRETPIIDRGDLVSRSAPGSPGQLRASGGVGGHVGAPHGIGPCIVEEYDATCVVPPGARATLDGHGNIVIELAPEGAVI
;
A
#
# COMPACT_ATOMS: atom_id res chain seq x y z
N PRO A 1 -27.71 -20.24 16.84
CA PRO A 1 -27.29 -18.84 16.59
C PRO A 1 -25.92 -18.79 15.91
N ARG A 2 -25.82 -18.28 14.67
CA ARG A 2 -24.60 -18.43 13.86
C ARG A 2 -23.82 -17.14 13.59
N VAL A 3 -24.16 -16.01 14.20
CA VAL A 3 -23.35 -14.78 14.13
C VAL A 3 -23.54 -13.96 15.42
N PRO A 4 -22.47 -13.42 16.03
CA PRO A 4 -22.54 -12.53 17.20
C PRO A 4 -22.95 -11.09 16.83
N ASP A 5 -23.56 -10.40 17.79
CA ASP A 5 -24.11 -9.03 17.63
C ASP A 5 -23.05 -7.95 17.36
N VAL A 6 -21.78 -8.20 17.72
CA VAL A 6 -20.67 -7.25 17.55
C VAL A 6 -19.40 -8.00 17.18
N LEU A 7 -18.84 -7.70 16.01
CA LEU A 7 -17.51 -8.14 15.60
C LEU A 7 -16.47 -7.13 16.10
N ARG A 8 -15.68 -7.50 17.11
CA ARG A 8 -14.50 -6.72 17.52
C ARG A 8 -13.30 -7.19 16.70
N VAL A 9 -12.85 -6.35 15.79
CA VAL A 9 -11.62 -6.59 15.02
C VAL A 9 -10.45 -6.05 15.82
N ASP A 10 -9.61 -6.95 16.31
CA ASP A 10 -8.28 -6.61 16.78
C ASP A 10 -7.41 -6.31 15.55
N ARG A 11 -7.09 -5.04 15.33
CA ARG A 11 -6.23 -4.61 14.21
C ARG A 11 -4.74 -4.83 14.50
N SER A 12 -4.40 -5.40 15.65
CA SER A 12 -3.02 -5.76 16.03
C SER A 12 -2.62 -7.20 15.65
N GLY A 13 -3.33 -7.79 14.69
CA GLY A 13 -2.84 -9.01 14.04
C GLY A 13 -1.48 -8.78 13.37
N PRO A 14 -0.76 -9.84 12.95
CA PRO A 14 0.59 -9.75 12.38
C PRO A 14 0.70 -8.99 11.03
N GLY A 15 -0.34 -8.26 10.63
CA GLY A 15 -0.32 -7.24 9.58
C GLY A 15 0.04 -5.86 10.14
N SER A 16 1.09 -5.75 10.96
CA SER A 16 1.73 -4.45 11.15
C SER A 16 2.47 -4.13 9.86
N ALA A 17 2.13 -3.02 9.20
CA ALA A 17 3.08 -2.38 8.31
C ALA A 17 4.43 -2.23 9.03
N GLY A 18 5.51 -2.51 8.30
CA GLY A 18 6.87 -2.54 8.86
C GLY A 18 7.64 -3.84 8.66
N GLY A 19 7.14 -4.78 7.85
CA GLY A 19 7.83 -6.02 7.48
C GLY A 19 8.33 -6.07 6.03
N SER A 20 8.91 -7.20 5.63
CA SER A 20 9.20 -7.52 4.23
C SER A 20 8.78 -8.96 3.92
N ARG A 21 8.40 -9.22 2.67
CA ARG A 21 8.08 -10.56 2.16
C ARG A 21 8.86 -10.83 0.89
N ARG A 22 9.25 -12.10 0.70
CA ARG A 22 9.79 -12.56 -0.58
C ARG A 22 8.70 -12.69 -1.62
N VAL A 23 8.84 -11.93 -2.71
CA VAL A 23 7.94 -11.96 -3.87
C VAL A 23 8.71 -12.36 -5.11
N TYR A 24 8.12 -13.22 -5.94
CA TYR A 24 8.70 -13.62 -7.23
C TYR A 24 8.17 -12.71 -8.34
N PHE A 25 9.06 -12.00 -9.03
CA PHE A 25 8.72 -11.05 -10.11
C PHE A 25 9.05 -11.61 -11.50
N GLY A 26 8.88 -12.91 -11.70
CA GLY A 26 9.15 -13.58 -12.97
C GLY A 26 10.61 -13.98 -13.16
N PRO A 27 10.93 -14.62 -14.30
CA PRO A 27 12.25 -15.21 -14.55
C PRO A 27 13.38 -14.18 -14.64
N ASP A 28 13.09 -12.97 -15.13
CA ASP A 28 14.10 -11.93 -15.33
C ASP A 28 14.54 -11.28 -14.01
N LEU A 29 13.65 -11.21 -13.01
CA LEU A 29 13.88 -10.50 -11.75
C LEU A 29 13.98 -11.42 -10.53
N GLY A 30 13.48 -12.63 -10.65
CA GLY A 30 13.57 -13.63 -9.59
C GLY A 30 12.82 -13.24 -8.32
N TRP A 31 13.30 -13.79 -7.20
CA TRP A 31 12.76 -13.52 -5.87
C TRP A 31 13.40 -12.24 -5.28
N ARG A 32 12.58 -11.35 -4.72
CA ARG A 32 13.03 -10.12 -4.07
C ARG A 32 12.40 -9.94 -2.69
N GLU A 33 13.19 -9.47 -1.72
CA GLU A 33 12.64 -8.92 -0.48
C GLU A 33 11.86 -7.65 -0.80
N THR A 34 10.58 -7.66 -0.45
CA THR A 34 9.61 -6.62 -0.83
C THR A 34 8.98 -6.05 0.43
N PRO A 35 9.17 -4.75 0.72
CA PRO A 35 8.61 -4.12 1.91
C PRO A 35 7.09 -4.17 1.89
N ILE A 36 6.50 -4.32 3.08
CA ILE A 36 5.06 -4.21 3.31
C ILE A 36 4.78 -2.85 3.95
N ILE A 37 3.92 -2.07 3.32
CA ILE A 37 3.45 -0.77 3.81
C ILE A 37 1.94 -0.80 4.02
N ASP A 38 1.43 0.06 4.91
CA ASP A 38 0.00 0.24 5.06
C ASP A 38 -0.54 1.10 3.91
N ARG A 39 -1.80 0.91 3.53
CA ARG A 39 -2.48 1.81 2.57
C ARG A 39 -2.37 3.29 3.00
N GLY A 40 -2.43 3.56 4.30
CA GLY A 40 -2.33 4.90 4.87
C GLY A 40 -0.99 5.60 4.60
N ASP A 41 0.05 4.83 4.26
CA ASP A 41 1.37 5.37 3.97
C ASP A 41 1.47 5.95 2.55
N LEU A 42 0.55 5.60 1.64
CA LEU A 42 0.55 6.07 0.27
C LEU A 42 0.24 7.58 0.16
N VAL A 43 0.95 8.25 -0.75
CA VAL A 43 0.68 9.66 -1.06
C VAL A 43 -0.70 9.81 -1.69
N SER A 44 -1.53 10.69 -1.12
CA SER A 44 -2.80 11.08 -1.72
C SER A 44 -2.62 12.20 -2.75
N ARG A 45 -3.09 11.95 -3.98
CA ARG A 45 -3.29 12.98 -5.00
C ARG A 45 -4.69 13.56 -4.85
N SER A 46 -4.78 14.73 -4.23
CA SER A 46 -5.99 15.54 -4.33
C SER A 46 -6.13 16.07 -5.76
N ALA A 47 -7.31 15.94 -6.35
CA ALA A 47 -7.61 16.66 -7.59
C ALA A 47 -7.49 18.18 -7.33
N PRO A 48 -6.92 18.96 -8.27
CA PRO A 48 -6.90 20.42 -8.12
C PRO A 48 -8.35 20.93 -8.06
N GLY A 49 -8.76 21.49 -6.91
CA GLY A 49 -10.03 22.19 -6.76
C GLY A 49 -11.10 21.55 -5.86
N SER A 50 -10.85 20.39 -5.23
CA SER A 50 -11.81 19.81 -4.26
C SER A 50 -11.64 20.44 -2.87
N PRO A 51 -12.60 21.22 -2.34
CA PRO A 51 -12.54 21.70 -0.97
C PRO A 51 -12.99 20.56 -0.03
N GLY A 52 -12.10 20.11 0.85
CA GLY A 52 -12.51 19.35 2.04
C GLY A 52 -12.31 17.83 2.00
N GLN A 53 -11.27 17.32 1.33
CA GLN A 53 -10.85 15.94 1.62
C GLN A 53 -10.00 15.93 2.89
N LEU A 54 -10.64 15.56 4.00
CA LEU A 54 -10.05 15.38 5.33
C LEU A 54 -8.68 14.73 5.19
N ARG A 55 -7.64 15.33 5.79
CA ARG A 55 -6.35 14.67 5.98
C ARG A 55 -6.66 13.34 6.63
N ALA A 56 -6.33 12.24 5.95
CA ALA A 56 -6.45 10.91 6.52
C ALA A 56 -5.89 11.00 7.94
N SER A 57 -6.80 10.85 8.91
CA SER A 57 -6.54 11.06 10.32
C SER A 57 -5.29 10.27 10.69
N GLY A 58 -4.33 10.96 11.31
CA GLY A 58 -2.99 10.45 11.57
C GLY A 58 -2.97 8.99 12.00
N GLY A 59 -2.24 8.19 11.22
CA GLY A 59 -1.73 6.91 11.68
C GLY A 59 -0.77 7.20 12.84
N VAL A 60 -1.18 6.81 14.04
CA VAL A 60 -0.30 6.74 15.20
C VAL A 60 0.61 5.52 15.02
N GLY A 61 1.74 5.67 14.33
CA GLY A 61 2.69 4.59 14.12
C GLY A 61 3.84 5.02 13.23
N GLY A 62 5.04 5.11 13.80
CA GLY A 62 6.22 5.63 13.13
C GLY A 62 6.82 4.66 12.13
N HIS A 63 6.85 5.07 10.85
CA HIS A 63 7.71 4.47 9.84
C HIS A 63 8.46 5.61 9.13
N VAL A 64 9.74 5.76 9.48
CA VAL A 64 10.68 6.62 8.74
C VAL A 64 11.45 5.71 7.81
N GLY A 65 10.93 5.44 6.61
CA GLY A 65 11.61 4.55 5.67
C GLY A 65 10.96 4.47 4.28
N ALA A 66 11.68 5.01 3.29
CA ALA A 66 11.39 5.05 1.84
C ALA A 66 10.22 5.97 1.42
N PRO A 67 10.28 6.62 0.23
CA PRO A 67 9.13 7.31 -0.33
C PRO A 67 8.02 6.29 -0.58
N HIS A 68 7.02 6.27 0.29
CA HIS A 68 6.00 5.23 0.34
C HIS A 68 5.24 5.15 -1.00
N GLY A 69 5.22 3.97 -1.61
CA GLY A 69 4.51 3.70 -2.88
C GLY A 69 5.41 3.54 -4.12
N ILE A 70 6.74 3.63 -4.02
CA ILE A 70 7.64 3.22 -5.11
C ILE A 70 7.83 1.70 -5.05
N GLY A 71 7.54 1.02 -6.16
CA GLY A 71 7.71 -0.42 -6.26
C GLY A 71 9.18 -0.85 -6.40
N PRO A 72 9.55 -2.07 -5.95
CA PRO A 72 8.64 -3.10 -5.45
C PRO A 72 8.19 -2.84 -4.01
N CYS A 73 6.88 -2.91 -3.76
CA CYS A 73 6.31 -2.93 -2.42
C CYS A 73 4.97 -3.68 -2.40
N ILE A 74 4.56 -4.16 -1.24
CA ILE A 74 3.21 -4.70 -0.98
C ILE A 74 2.46 -3.66 -0.15
N VAL A 75 1.26 -3.33 -0.57
CA VAL A 75 0.31 -2.52 0.19
C VAL A 75 -0.68 -3.46 0.85
N GLU A 76 -0.75 -3.44 2.17
CA GLU A 76 -1.76 -4.18 2.92
C GLU A 76 -2.83 -3.23 3.47
N GLU A 77 -4.06 -3.72 3.42
CA GLU A 77 -5.24 -3.19 4.07
C GLU A 77 -6.01 -4.36 4.69
N TYR A 78 -6.93 -4.05 5.60
CA TYR A 78 -7.73 -5.05 6.30
C TYR A 78 -8.39 -6.10 5.39
N ASP A 79 -8.86 -5.71 4.20
CA ASP A 79 -9.57 -6.58 3.25
C ASP A 79 -8.85 -6.78 1.91
N ALA A 80 -7.67 -6.17 1.72
CA ALA A 80 -6.95 -6.19 0.44
C ALA A 80 -5.44 -6.26 0.61
N THR A 81 -4.78 -7.00 -0.30
CA THR A 81 -3.32 -7.03 -0.44
C THR A 81 -2.97 -6.73 -1.90
N CYS A 82 -2.31 -5.60 -2.16
CA CYS A 82 -1.93 -5.16 -3.50
C CYS A 82 -0.41 -5.17 -3.67
N VAL A 83 0.09 -5.63 -4.81
CA VAL A 83 1.51 -5.59 -5.16
C VAL A 83 1.76 -4.40 -6.09
N VAL A 84 2.77 -3.58 -5.77
CA VAL A 84 3.31 -2.53 -6.64
C VAL A 84 4.58 -3.09 -7.31
N PRO A 85 4.58 -3.32 -8.64
CA PRO A 85 5.73 -3.89 -9.33
C PRO A 85 6.98 -3.00 -9.30
N PRO A 86 8.19 -3.56 -9.50
CA PRO A 86 9.41 -2.77 -9.69
C PRO A 86 9.24 -1.65 -10.72
N GLY A 87 9.69 -0.44 -10.38
CA GLY A 87 9.61 0.75 -11.24
C GLY A 87 8.23 1.42 -11.30
N ALA A 88 7.17 0.75 -10.83
CA ALA A 88 5.84 1.33 -10.74
C ALA A 88 5.69 2.26 -9.53
N ARG A 89 4.64 3.08 -9.55
CA ARG A 89 4.29 4.00 -8.46
C ARG A 89 2.83 3.85 -8.07
N ALA A 90 2.57 3.65 -6.78
CA ALA A 90 1.24 3.66 -6.20
C ALA A 90 0.93 4.98 -5.48
N THR A 91 -0.30 5.47 -5.65
CA THR A 91 -0.84 6.67 -4.98
C THR A 91 -2.32 6.47 -4.67
N LEU A 92 -2.89 7.27 -3.76
CA LEU A 92 -4.34 7.33 -3.58
C LEU A 92 -4.94 8.45 -4.44
N ASP A 93 -6.04 8.19 -5.14
CA ASP A 93 -6.82 9.25 -5.81
C ASP A 93 -7.76 9.99 -4.85
N GLY A 94 -8.53 10.95 -5.36
CA GLY A 94 -9.51 11.72 -4.58
C GLY A 94 -10.69 10.89 -4.05
N HIS A 95 -10.89 9.66 -4.50
CA HIS A 95 -11.89 8.72 -3.99
C HIS A 95 -11.27 7.71 -3.01
N GLY A 96 -9.95 7.76 -2.84
CA GLY A 96 -9.19 6.82 -2.02
C GLY A 96 -8.82 5.53 -2.75
N ASN A 97 -9.04 5.40 -4.07
CA ASN A 97 -8.61 4.21 -4.79
C ASN A 97 -7.08 4.19 -4.88
N ILE A 98 -6.49 2.99 -4.82
CA ILE A 98 -5.07 2.80 -5.11
C ILE A 98 -4.90 2.85 -6.64
N VAL A 99 -4.19 3.88 -7.12
CA VAL A 99 -3.81 4.03 -8.53
C VAL A 99 -2.35 3.63 -8.67
N ILE A 100 -2.08 2.60 -9.47
CA ILE A 100 -0.73 2.12 -9.79
C ILE A 100 -0.36 2.57 -11.22
N GLU A 101 0.62 3.45 -11.32
CA GLU A 101 1.26 3.84 -12.56
C GLU A 101 2.41 2.86 -12.86
N LEU A 102 2.26 2.06 -13.91
CA LEU A 102 3.29 1.13 -14.34
C LEU A 102 4.44 1.88 -15.02
N ALA A 103 5.66 1.40 -14.81
CA ALA A 103 6.78 1.83 -15.65
C ALA A 103 6.51 1.44 -17.12
N PRO A 104 7.01 2.22 -18.09
CA PRO A 104 6.98 1.82 -19.50
C PRO A 104 7.63 0.44 -19.69
N GLU A 105 7.10 -0.36 -20.61
CA GLU A 105 7.70 -1.66 -20.94
C GLU A 105 9.16 -1.48 -21.37
N GLY A 106 10.06 -2.28 -20.78
CA GLY A 106 11.51 -2.22 -21.05
C GLY A 106 12.28 -1.11 -20.32
N ALA A 107 11.64 -0.36 -19.40
CA ALA A 107 12.37 0.51 -18.49
C ALA A 107 13.32 -0.32 -17.62
N VAL A 108 14.55 0.18 -17.42
CA VAL A 108 15.54 -0.46 -16.54
C VAL A 108 15.07 -0.28 -15.09
N ILE A 109 14.93 -1.39 -14.37
CA ILE A 109 14.36 -1.51 -13.01
C ILE A 109 15.37 -2.01 -11.98
#